data_AF-A0A3D1FBG0-F1
#
_entry.id   AF-A0A3D1FBG0-F1
#
_cell.length_a   1.000
_cell.length_b   1.000
_cell.length_c   1.000
_cell.angle_alpha   90.00
_cell.angle_beta   90.00
_cell.angle_gamma   90.00
#
_symmetry.space_group_name_H-M   'P 1'
#
loop_
_entity.id
_entity.type
_entity.pdbx_description
1 polymer ?
#
loop_
_entity_poly.entity_id
_entity_poly.type
_entity_poly.pdbx_seq_one_letter_code
_entity_poly.pdbx_strand_id
1 'polypeptide(L)'
;FIFSIIGEELGFIAAVFVVCLFILFFVYSCKIIKYASDAFGAFLSLGIVSLISLKAVINIGVSAGVFPTKGLPLPFISYGGSSLIFDMIGVGLLLNVARFGENP
;
A
#
# COMPACT_ATOMS: atom_id res chain seq x y z
N PHE A 1 -17.39 -0.20 -2.18
CA PHE A 1 -15.95 -0.08 -1.87
C PHE A 1 -15.63 1.38 -1.61
N ILE A 2 -14.75 1.70 -0.64
CA ILE A 2 -14.44 3.12 -0.33
C ILE A 2 -13.88 3.86 -1.55
N PHE A 3 -13.09 3.18 -2.39
CA PHE A 3 -12.56 3.76 -3.62
C PHE A 3 -13.66 4.18 -4.61
N SER A 4 -14.72 3.36 -4.75
CA SER A 4 -15.88 3.71 -5.58
C SER A 4 -16.62 4.93 -5.03
N ILE A 5 -16.79 5.03 -3.71
CA ILE A 5 -17.43 6.18 -3.06
C ILE A 5 -16.59 7.44 -3.28
N ILE A 6 -15.26 7.34 -3.17
CA ILE A 6 -14.34 8.46 -3.48
C ILE A 6 -14.51 8.92 -4.93
N GLY A 7 -14.59 7.99 -5.88
CA GLY A 7 -14.80 8.32 -7.29
C GLY A 7 -16.17 8.92 -7.59
N GLU A 8 -17.20 8.51 -6.87
CA GLU A 8 -18.59 8.98 -7.05
C GLU A 8 -18.81 10.38 -6.43
N GLU A 9 -18.32 10.60 -5.21
CA GLU A 9 -18.54 11.85 -4.46
C GLU A 9 -17.51 12.94 -4.81
N LEU A 10 -16.24 12.58 -4.98
CA LEU A 10 -15.14 13.52 -5.21
C LEU A 10 -14.69 13.55 -6.68
N GLY A 11 -15.27 12.70 -7.52
CA GLY A 11 -15.03 12.63 -8.95
C GLY A 11 -13.71 11.96 -9.33
N PHE A 12 -13.42 12.01 -10.64
CA PHE A 12 -12.27 11.33 -11.25
C PHE A 12 -10.92 11.83 -10.72
N ILE A 13 -10.78 13.13 -10.45
CA ILE A 13 -9.53 13.74 -9.97
C ILE A 13 -9.09 13.11 -8.65
N ALA A 14 -10.03 12.93 -7.71
CA ALA A 14 -9.72 12.33 -6.42
C ALA A 14 -9.36 10.83 -6.56
N ALA A 15 -10.06 10.10 -7.41
CA ALA A 15 -9.74 8.69 -7.67
C ALA A 15 -8.32 8.52 -8.24
N VAL A 16 -7.93 9.33 -9.24
CA VAL A 16 -6.58 9.33 -9.81
C VAL A 16 -5.55 9.73 -8.77
N PHE A 17 -5.83 10.74 -7.95
CA PHE A 17 -4.93 11.18 -6.88
C PHE A 17 -4.64 10.03 -5.89
N VAL A 18 -5.66 9.27 -5.46
CA VAL A 18 -5.48 8.10 -4.58
C VAL A 18 -4.62 7.03 -5.25
N VAL A 19 -4.84 6.74 -6.53
CA VAL A 19 -4.02 5.79 -7.30
C VAL A 19 -2.57 6.26 -7.35
N CYS A 20 -2.33 7.55 -7.63
CA CYS A 20 -0.99 8.13 -7.64
C CYS A 20 -0.29 8.00 -6.28
N LEU A 21 -1.00 8.18 -5.17
CA LEU A 21 -0.42 7.99 -3.83
C LEU A 21 0.05 6.54 -3.59
N PHE A 22 -0.72 5.54 -4.02
CA PHE A 22 -0.30 4.14 -3.92
C PHE A 22 0.89 3.81 -4.83
N ILE A 23 0.94 4.40 -6.03
CA ILE A 23 2.10 4.26 -6.92
C ILE A 23 3.34 4.88 -6.27
N LEU A 24 3.23 6.09 -5.72
CA LEU A 24 4.33 6.73 -5.01
C LEU A 24 4.79 5.87 -3.83
N PHE A 25 3.86 5.39 -3.00
CA PHE A 25 4.17 4.46 -1.90
C PHE A 25 5.00 3.27 -2.40
N PHE A 26 4.55 2.59 -3.46
CA PHE A 26 5.27 1.45 -4.03
C PHE A 26 6.68 1.84 -4.52
N VAL A 27 6.82 2.95 -5.25
CA VAL A 27 8.12 3.42 -5.76
C VAL A 27 9.10 3.76 -4.62
N TYR A 28 8.64 4.45 -3.57
CA TYR A 28 9.47 4.76 -2.41
C TYR A 28 9.85 3.49 -1.65
N SER A 29 8.91 2.58 -1.48
CA SER A 29 9.15 1.28 -0.86
C SER A 29 10.16 0.42 -1.63
N CYS A 30 10.16 0.45 -2.96
CA CYS A 30 11.17 -0.24 -3.77
C CYS A 30 12.58 0.32 -3.51
N LYS A 31 12.71 1.63 -3.24
CA LYS A 31 14.01 2.20 -2.84
C LYS A 31 14.45 1.62 -1.50
N ILE A 32 13.56 1.52 -0.51
CA ILE A 32 13.87 0.94 0.81
C ILE A 32 14.39 -0.50 0.65
N ILE A 33 13.74 -1.31 -0.17
CA ILE A 33 14.17 -2.71 -0.43
C ILE A 33 15.56 -2.75 -1.06
N LYS A 34 15.84 -1.85 -2.01
CA LYS A 34 17.14 -1.80 -2.73
C LYS A 34 18.30 -1.40 -1.82
N TYR A 35 18.06 -0.50 -0.86
CA TYR A 35 19.06 0.03 0.05
C TYR A 35 19.05 -0.66 1.43
N ALA A 36 18.36 -1.80 1.56
CA ALA A 36 18.37 -2.55 2.81
C ALA A 36 19.77 -3.11 3.09
N SER A 37 20.25 -2.94 4.32
CA SER A 37 21.62 -3.32 4.74
C SER A 37 21.83 -4.83 4.85
N ASP A 38 20.74 -5.60 4.92
CA ASP A 38 20.77 -7.04 5.06
C ASP A 38 19.66 -7.71 4.24
N ALA A 39 19.90 -8.97 3.85
CA ALA A 39 18.96 -9.74 3.03
C ALA A 39 17.61 -9.95 3.74
N PHE A 40 17.60 -10.08 5.07
CA PHE A 40 16.36 -10.24 5.83
C PHE A 40 15.52 -8.95 5.78
N GLY A 41 16.12 -7.78 5.98
CA GLY A 41 15.49 -6.48 5.82
C GLY A 41 14.91 -6.27 4.42
N ALA A 42 15.62 -6.72 3.39
CA ALA A 42 15.14 -6.69 2.00
C ALA A 42 13.90 -7.58 1.79
N PHE A 43 13.96 -8.85 2.21
CA PHE A 43 12.83 -9.79 2.07
C PHE A 43 11.63 -9.41 2.94
N LEU A 44 11.86 -8.93 4.17
CA LEU A 44 10.81 -8.43 5.05
C LEU A 44 10.09 -7.24 4.40
N SER A 45 10.87 -6.27 3.92
CA SER A 45 10.34 -5.10 3.23
C SER A 45 9.55 -5.50 1.98
N LEU A 46 10.08 -6.42 1.17
CA LEU A 46 9.38 -6.96 0.00
C LEU A 46 8.05 -7.62 0.36
N GLY A 47 8.01 -8.40 1.44
CA GLY A 47 6.79 -9.01 1.96
C GLY A 47 5.74 -7.97 2.37
N ILE A 48 6.13 -6.96 3.14
CA ILE A 48 5.21 -5.91 3.59
C ILE A 48 4.68 -5.09 2.40
N VAL A 49 5.57 -4.70 1.49
CA VAL A 49 5.23 -3.88 0.33
C VAL A 49 4.32 -4.63 -0.61
N SER A 50 4.59 -5.92 -0.85
CA SER A 50 3.71 -6.75 -1.66
C SER A 50 2.34 -6.94 -1.02
N LEU A 51 2.25 -7.17 0.29
CA LEU A 51 0.98 -7.28 1.00
C LEU A 51 0.12 -6.01 0.88
N ILE A 52 0.70 -4.83 1.14
CA ILE A 52 -0.03 -3.56 1.08
C ILE A 52 -0.41 -3.22 -0.37
N SER A 53 0.53 -3.35 -1.30
CA SER A 53 0.30 -2.98 -2.70
C SER A 53 -0.70 -3.92 -3.37
N LEU A 54 -0.64 -5.22 -3.08
CA LEU A 54 -1.58 -6.19 -3.64
C LEU A 54 -2.99 -5.97 -3.09
N LYS A 55 -3.15 -5.68 -1.79
CA LYS A 55 -4.44 -5.28 -1.21
C LYS A 55 -5.01 -4.06 -1.93
N ALA A 56 -4.20 -3.05 -2.20
CA ALA A 56 -4.61 -1.83 -2.90
C ALA A 56 -5.05 -2.12 -4.35
N VAL A 57 -4.24 -2.85 -5.12
CA VAL A 57 -4.54 -3.23 -6.51
C VAL A 57 -5.82 -4.05 -6.59
N ILE A 58 -6.00 -5.04 -5.71
CA ILE A 58 -7.22 -5.85 -5.68
C ILE A 58 -8.43 -4.98 -5.35
N ASN A 59 -8.36 -4.12 -4.32
CA ASN A 59 -9.50 -3.28 -3.93
C ASN A 59 -9.91 -2.30 -5.05
N ILE A 60 -8.94 -1.67 -5.70
CA ILE A 60 -9.18 -0.75 -6.82
C ILE A 60 -9.73 -1.52 -8.03
N GLY A 61 -9.13 -2.67 -8.39
CA GLY A 61 -9.58 -3.45 -9.54
C GLY A 61 -10.95 -4.09 -9.34
N VAL A 62 -11.32 -4.47 -8.11
CA VAL A 62 -12.70 -4.88 -7.79
C VAL A 62 -13.66 -3.70 -7.96
N SER A 63 -13.27 -2.49 -7.54
CA SER A 63 -14.09 -1.28 -7.71
C SER A 63 -14.27 -0.89 -9.18
N ALA A 64 -13.31 -1.24 -10.03
CA ALA A 64 -13.36 -1.05 -11.48
C ALA A 64 -14.02 -2.22 -12.24
N GLY A 65 -14.50 -3.27 -11.55
CA GLY A 65 -15.12 -4.45 -12.17
C GLY A 65 -14.15 -5.44 -12.85
N VAL A 66 -12.84 -5.30 -12.62
CA VAL A 66 -11.78 -6.14 -13.20
C VAL A 66 -11.58 -7.44 -12.42
N PHE A 67 -11.81 -7.44 -11.11
CA PHE A 67 -11.60 -8.58 -10.21
C PHE A 67 -12.86 -8.96 -9.42
N PRO A 68 -12.99 -10.22 -8.98
CA PRO A 68 -14.08 -10.65 -8.11
C PRO A 68 -13.97 -10.05 -6.70
N THR A 69 -15.11 -9.73 -6.09
CA THR A 69 -15.19 -9.04 -4.79
C THR A 69 -14.60 -9.88 -3.66
N LYS A 70 -13.44 -9.48 -3.12
CA LYS A 70 -12.76 -10.20 -2.01
C LYS A 70 -12.97 -9.61 -0.61
N GLY A 71 -13.85 -8.61 -0.43
CA GLY A 71 -14.12 -8.00 0.88
C GLY A 71 -12.90 -7.37 1.59
N LEU A 72 -11.77 -7.24 0.90
CA LEU A 72 -10.53 -6.69 1.46
C LEU A 72 -10.65 -5.16 1.57
N PRO A 73 -10.34 -4.56 2.73
CA PRO A 73 -10.31 -3.12 2.88
C PRO A 73 -9.18 -2.50 2.04
N LEU A 74 -9.41 -1.29 1.52
CA LEU A 74 -8.36 -0.47 0.92
C LEU A 74 -7.39 -0.07 2.04
N PRO A 75 -6.08 -0.37 1.94
CA PRO A 75 -5.11 0.01 2.96
C PRO A 75 -5.18 1.51 3.25
N PHE A 76 -4.98 1.89 4.51
CA PHE A 76 -4.93 3.28 5.01
C PHE A 76 -6.24 4.10 4.95
N ILE A 77 -7.17 3.79 4.04
CA ILE A 77 -8.38 4.62 3.79
C ILE A 77 -9.66 3.94 4.28
N SER A 78 -9.77 2.61 4.14
CA SER A 78 -11.01 1.92 4.53
C SER A 78 -11.16 1.79 6.04
N TYR A 79 -12.43 1.81 6.49
CA TYR A 79 -12.82 1.48 7.86
C TYR A 79 -12.61 -0.01 8.14
N GLY A 80 -11.39 -0.38 8.52
CA GLY A 80 -11.03 -1.70 9.02
C GLY A 80 -10.00 -1.56 10.12
N GLY A 81 -10.43 -1.38 11.36
CA GLY A 81 -9.55 -1.03 12.49
C GLY A 81 -8.34 -1.94 12.64
N SER A 82 -8.54 -3.26 12.59
CA SER A 82 -7.43 -4.23 12.64
C SER A 82 -6.52 -4.13 11.41
N SER A 83 -7.08 -4.04 10.19
CA SER A 83 -6.24 -3.91 8.97
C SER A 83 -5.40 -2.65 9.03
N LEU A 84 -5.97 -1.53 9.44
CA LEU A 84 -5.25 -0.26 9.57
C LEU A 84 -4.08 -0.39 10.55
N ILE A 85 -4.30 -1.00 11.72
CA ILE A 85 -3.25 -1.24 12.72
C ILE A 85 -2.13 -2.10 12.12
N PHE A 86 -2.46 -3.22 11.46
CA PHE A 86 -1.45 -4.08 10.83
C PHE A 86 -0.71 -3.41 9.69
N ASP A 87 -1.40 -2.64 8.85
CA ASP A 87 -0.78 -1.89 7.76
C ASP A 87 0.15 -0.81 8.32
N MET A 88 -0.23 -0.11 9.41
CA MET A 88 0.62 0.86 10.13
C MET A 88 1.85 0.21 10.77
N ILE A 89 1.70 -0.96 11.39
CA ILE A 89 2.83 -1.73 11.93
C ILE A 89 3.79 -2.10 10.80
N GLY A 90 3.26 -2.55 9.66
CA GLY A 90 4.06 -2.85 8.46
C GLY A 90 4.85 -1.64 7.97
N VAL A 91 4.21 -0.46 7.89
CA VAL A 91 4.92 0.78 7.54
C VAL A 91 5.98 1.13 8.58
N GLY A 92 5.71 0.95 9.88
CA GLY A 92 6.70 1.16 10.94
C GLY A 92 7.94 0.28 10.78
N LEU A 93 7.76 -0.99 10.41
CA LEU A 93 8.86 -1.90 10.09
C LEU A 93 9.62 -1.48 8.83
N LEU A 94 8.92 -1.06 7.77
CA LEU A 94 9.56 -0.52 6.56
C LEU A 94 10.44 0.70 6.85
N LEU A 95 9.95 1.62 7.69
CA LEU A 95 10.70 2.80 8.11
C LEU A 95 11.90 2.42 8.99
N ASN A 96 11.79 1.38 9.80
CA ASN A 96 12.91 0.86 10.56
C ASN A 96 14.02 0.34 9.63
N VAL A 97 13.66 -0.47 8.63
CA VAL A 97 14.62 -0.95 7.62
C VAL A 97 15.23 0.22 6.85
N ALA A 98 14.42 1.21 6.44
CA ALA A 98 14.90 2.40 5.75
C ALA A 98 15.90 3.21 6.58
N ARG A 99 15.71 3.26 7.90
CA ARG A 99 16.60 4.00 8.82
C ARG A 99 17.99 3.35 8.95
N PHE A 100 18.04 2.02 8.95
CA PHE A 100 19.29 1.26 9.07
C PHE A 100 19.90 0.89 7.73
N GLY A 101 19.16 1.08 6.63
CA GLY A 101 19.61 0.91 5.25
C GLY A 101 20.84 1.75 4.94
N GLU A 102 21.68 1.26 4.04
CA GLU A 102 22.79 2.03 3.50
C GLU A 102 22.22 3.22 2.74
N ASN A 103 22.27 4.41 3.35
CA ASN A 103 22.00 5.65 2.65
C ASN A 103 22.93 5.70 1.42
N PRO A 104 22.43 5.99 0.20
CA PRO A 104 23.31 6.44 -0.86
C PRO A 104 24.04 7.73 -0.45
#